data_AF-A0AA86TKX9-F1
#
_entry.id   AF-A0AA86TKX9-F1
#
_cell.length_a   1.000
_cell.length_b   1.000
_cell.length_c   1.000
_cell.angle_alpha   90.00
_cell.angle_beta   90.00
_cell.angle_gamma   90.00
#
_symmetry.space_group_name_H-M   'P 1'
#
loop_
_entity.id
_entity.type
_entity.pdbx_description
1 polymer ?
#
loop_
_entity_poly.entity_id
_entity_poly.type
_entity_poly.pdbx_seq_one_letter_code
_entity_poly.pdbx_strand_id
1 'polypeptide(L)'
;MLVLQQLPQTEFEEAQNIARLCSGLPQVIKILCANCKQFGVEPRALILKLQQVTPQMRLKQLSPQLFAILSNLTPRQIFTLSKLSLFPSLFSDDAACAILGSSKIERVFSEGGDEFDDVINLGLIDKVQPPCFGLRMNVWWRVASAIRDFCFKNVEKSCIQGVLDRYVLYFQQLITNLREQAELFLGVGDQKLSEQSPFKKYVQRQAPVQQVYELFLTYSPCFEVLLKIIKLQLSDPRPTTRGKGMERGLKIIEHISAFGKQFQESMQTLFDEVNQGVRTGLKVEKVQMDEIDLDYKLWCQLFI
;
A
#
# COMPACT_ATOMS: atom_id res chain seq x y z
N MET A 1 8.33 -16.47 5.19
CA MET A 1 7.46 -17.53 4.65
C MET A 1 7.92 -18.94 5.01
N LEU A 2 9.18 -19.33 4.75
CA LEU A 2 9.69 -20.70 5.02
C LEU A 2 9.48 -21.20 6.47
N VAL A 3 9.49 -20.31 7.47
CA VAL A 3 9.31 -20.70 8.89
C VAL A 3 7.84 -20.93 9.24
N LEU A 4 6.89 -20.29 8.54
CA LEU A 4 5.45 -20.45 8.81
C LEU A 4 4.90 -21.76 8.24
N GLN A 5 5.58 -22.37 7.27
CA GLN A 5 5.30 -23.73 6.80
C GLN A 5 5.59 -24.82 7.86
N GLN A 6 6.21 -24.45 8.98
CA GLN A 6 6.47 -25.37 10.10
C GLN A 6 5.25 -25.54 11.02
N LEU A 7 4.21 -24.71 10.86
CA LEU A 7 2.92 -24.87 11.53
C LEU A 7 2.07 -25.89 10.74
N PRO A 8 1.41 -26.85 11.42
CA PRO A 8 0.56 -27.81 10.73
C PRO A 8 -0.62 -27.11 10.06
N GLN A 9 -0.90 -27.46 8.79
CA GLN A 9 -2.09 -27.06 8.04
C GLN A 9 -2.37 -25.53 8.00
N THR A 10 -1.34 -24.68 7.96
CA THR A 10 -1.54 -23.23 7.85
C THR A 10 -1.76 -22.82 6.39
N GLU A 11 -2.92 -22.24 6.10
CA GLU A 11 -3.19 -21.64 4.79
C GLU A 11 -2.30 -20.42 4.56
N PHE A 12 -2.08 -20.04 3.30
CA PHE A 12 -1.20 -18.92 2.96
C PHE A 12 -1.67 -17.60 3.58
N GLU A 13 -2.98 -17.34 3.58
CA GLU A 13 -3.58 -16.16 4.20
C GLU A 13 -3.40 -16.14 5.72
N GLU A 14 -3.56 -17.29 6.39
CA GLU A 14 -3.32 -17.43 7.82
C GLU A 14 -1.85 -17.16 8.16
N ALA A 15 -0.93 -17.69 7.36
CA ALA A 15 0.49 -17.44 7.52
C ALA A 15 0.83 -15.95 7.34
N GLN A 16 0.25 -15.29 6.34
CA GLN A 16 0.41 -13.84 6.15
C GLN A 16 -0.15 -13.06 7.34
N ASN A 17 -1.31 -13.45 7.86
CA ASN A 17 -1.94 -12.76 9.00
C ASN A 17 -1.09 -12.94 10.28
N ILE A 18 -0.57 -14.14 10.54
CA ILE A 18 0.36 -14.38 11.66
C ILE A 18 1.63 -13.55 11.49
N ALA A 19 2.21 -13.52 10.28
CA ALA A 19 3.40 -12.73 10.00
C ALA A 19 3.16 -11.24 10.27
N ARG A 20 2.02 -10.71 9.81
CA ARG A 20 1.60 -9.33 10.06
C ARG A 20 1.42 -9.08 11.56
N LEU A 21 0.69 -9.96 12.25
CA LEU A 21 0.43 -9.83 13.68
C LEU A 21 1.74 -9.85 14.47
N CYS A 22 2.75 -10.63 14.06
CA CYS A 22 4.09 -10.64 14.64
C CYS A 22 5.00 -9.52 14.13
N SER A 23 4.44 -8.48 13.50
CA SER A 23 5.17 -7.33 12.96
C SER A 23 6.25 -7.70 11.93
N GLY A 24 6.11 -8.84 11.27
CA GLY A 24 7.07 -9.35 10.28
C GLY A 24 8.43 -9.73 10.86
N LEU A 25 8.60 -9.78 12.18
CA LEU A 25 9.88 -10.04 12.84
C LEU A 25 10.26 -11.53 12.74
N PRO A 26 11.31 -11.91 11.99
CA PRO A 26 11.59 -13.33 11.71
C PRO A 26 11.86 -14.17 12.96
N GLN A 27 12.53 -13.59 13.96
CA GLN A 27 12.85 -14.29 15.22
C GLN A 27 11.59 -14.53 16.07
N VAL A 28 10.69 -13.55 16.15
CA VAL A 28 9.40 -13.68 16.83
C VAL A 28 8.59 -14.78 16.17
N ILE A 29 8.47 -14.73 14.84
CA ILE A 29 7.73 -15.72 14.06
C ILE A 29 8.32 -17.12 14.31
N LYS A 30 9.64 -17.27 14.35
CA LYS A 30 10.30 -18.56 14.60
C LYS A 30 9.99 -19.12 15.99
N ILE A 31 10.11 -18.31 17.03
CA ILE A 31 9.81 -18.72 18.41
C ILE A 31 8.32 -19.09 18.53
N LEU A 32 7.45 -18.28 17.94
CA LEU A 32 6.01 -18.49 17.96
C LEU A 32 5.63 -19.81 17.26
N CYS A 33 6.21 -20.08 16.08
CA CYS A 33 6.00 -21.35 15.37
C CYS A 33 6.51 -22.55 16.17
N ALA A 34 7.68 -22.43 16.79
CA ALA A 34 8.24 -23.50 17.63
C ALA A 34 7.34 -23.81 18.84
N ASN A 35 6.86 -22.77 19.53
CA ASN A 35 5.94 -22.90 20.66
C ASN A 35 4.60 -23.52 20.23
N CYS A 36 4.00 -23.04 19.13
CA CYS A 36 2.75 -23.60 18.63
C CYS A 36 2.87 -25.08 18.28
N LYS A 37 3.99 -25.49 17.69
CA LYS A 37 4.28 -26.91 17.42
C LYS A 37 4.43 -27.72 18.72
N GLN A 38 5.13 -27.18 19.72
CA GLN A 38 5.35 -27.84 21.00
C GLN A 38 4.04 -28.02 21.79
N PHE A 39 3.15 -27.03 21.76
CA PHE A 39 1.91 -27.01 22.55
C PHE A 39 0.66 -27.40 21.75
N GLY A 40 0.80 -27.84 20.49
CA GLY A 40 -0.32 -28.24 19.64
C GLY A 40 -1.34 -27.13 19.38
N VAL A 41 -0.90 -25.87 19.29
CA VAL A 41 -1.79 -24.71 19.07
C VAL A 41 -2.08 -24.55 17.59
N GLU A 42 -3.36 -24.58 17.23
CA GLU A 42 -3.79 -24.35 15.85
C GLU A 42 -3.56 -22.90 15.39
N PRO A 43 -3.21 -22.67 14.10
CA PRO A 43 -2.97 -21.33 13.55
C PRO A 43 -4.14 -20.35 13.74
N ARG A 44 -5.39 -20.81 13.56
CA ARG A 44 -6.60 -19.98 13.78
C ARG A 44 -6.73 -19.51 15.22
N ALA A 45 -6.52 -20.41 16.18
CA ALA A 45 -6.56 -20.08 17.60
C ALA A 45 -5.46 -19.09 17.99
N LEU A 46 -4.27 -19.22 17.38
CA LEU A 46 -3.17 -18.28 17.56
C LEU A 46 -3.48 -16.89 16.99
N ILE A 47 -4.06 -16.81 15.78
CA ILE A 47 -4.49 -15.55 15.17
C ILE A 47 -5.47 -14.83 16.09
N LEU A 48 -6.50 -15.53 16.58
CA LEU A 48 -7.49 -14.96 17.49
C LEU A 48 -6.84 -14.42 18.77
N LYS A 49 -5.91 -15.17 19.38
CA LYS A 49 -5.16 -14.72 20.57
C LYS A 49 -4.30 -13.48 20.27
N LEU A 50 -3.61 -13.44 19.15
CA LEU A 50 -2.79 -12.29 18.76
C LEU A 50 -3.63 -11.06 18.44
N GLN A 51 -4.83 -11.24 17.88
CA GLN A 51 -5.79 -10.17 17.60
C GLN A 51 -6.40 -9.56 18.87
N GLN A 52 -6.52 -10.33 19.96
CA GLN A 52 -6.99 -9.80 21.26
C GLN A 52 -6.02 -8.79 21.88
N VAL A 53 -4.74 -8.85 21.53
CA VAL A 53 -3.72 -7.91 22.02
C VAL A 53 -3.68 -6.69 21.10
N THR A 54 -3.82 -5.50 21.68
CA THR A 54 -3.74 -4.24 20.92
C THR A 54 -2.38 -4.10 20.23
N PRO A 55 -2.29 -3.46 19.04
CA PRO A 55 -1.00 -3.26 18.37
C PRO A 55 0.07 -2.61 19.27
N GLN A 56 -0.34 -1.66 20.11
CA GLN A 56 0.54 -0.99 21.08
C GLN A 56 1.10 -1.97 22.12
N MET A 57 0.24 -2.79 22.75
CA MET A 57 0.69 -3.79 23.72
C MET A 57 1.59 -4.83 23.08
N ARG A 58 1.26 -5.24 21.86
CA ARG A 58 2.05 -6.22 21.11
C ARG A 58 3.44 -5.66 20.79
N LEU A 59 3.53 -4.42 20.30
CA LEU A 59 4.81 -3.78 20.04
C LEU A 59 5.62 -3.62 21.33
N LYS A 60 4.98 -3.21 22.43
CA LYS A 60 5.63 -3.08 23.74
C LYS A 60 6.25 -4.40 24.22
N GLN A 61 5.60 -5.53 23.93
CA GLN A 61 6.12 -6.86 24.29
C GLN A 61 7.22 -7.35 23.34
N LEU A 62 7.07 -7.12 22.04
CA LEU A 62 7.99 -7.62 21.01
C LEU A 62 9.26 -6.77 20.87
N SER A 63 9.13 -5.45 21.04
CA SER A 63 10.23 -4.48 20.92
C SER A 63 10.00 -3.28 21.84
N PRO A 64 10.34 -3.40 23.15
CA PRO A 64 10.15 -2.33 24.12
C PRO A 64 10.87 -1.03 23.74
N GLN A 65 12.04 -1.12 23.11
CA GLN A 65 12.83 0.03 22.67
C GLN A 65 12.14 0.77 21.52
N LEU A 66 11.65 0.05 20.51
CA LEU A 66 10.88 0.66 19.41
C LEU A 66 9.58 1.29 19.95
N PHE A 67 8.90 0.62 20.87
CA PHE A 67 7.73 1.19 21.55
C PHE A 67 8.07 2.49 22.28
N ALA A 68 9.19 2.56 23.01
CA ALA A 68 9.63 3.77 23.69
C ALA A 68 9.92 4.92 22.71
N ILE A 69 10.58 4.64 21.59
CA ILE A 69 10.82 5.64 20.54
C ILE A 69 9.49 6.15 19.99
N LEU A 70 8.60 5.25 19.56
CA LEU A 70 7.31 5.63 18.96
C LEU A 70 6.39 6.38 19.93
N SER A 71 6.46 6.07 21.23
CA SER A 71 5.66 6.74 22.27
C SER A 71 6.15 8.15 22.59
N ASN A 72 7.41 8.46 22.28
CA ASN A 72 8.03 9.77 22.52
C ASN A 72 8.02 10.68 21.29
N LEU A 73 7.46 10.23 20.16
CA LEU A 73 7.34 11.04 18.97
C LEU A 73 6.42 12.24 19.19
N THR A 74 6.77 13.36 18.56
CA THR A 74 5.89 14.54 18.56
C THR A 74 4.60 14.23 17.78
N PRO A 75 3.49 14.96 18.05
CA PRO A 75 2.26 14.78 17.30
C PRO A 75 2.44 14.91 15.78
N ARG A 76 3.31 15.83 15.35
CA ARG A 76 3.62 16.02 13.93
C ARG A 76 4.37 14.83 13.32
N GLN A 77 5.35 14.27 14.02
CA GLN A 77 6.08 13.07 13.58
C GLN A 77 5.15 11.84 13.48
N ILE A 78 4.30 11.62 14.48
CA ILE A 78 3.29 10.55 14.45
C ILE A 78 2.36 10.75 13.25
N PHE A 79 1.92 11.97 13.01
CA PHE A 79 1.02 12.28 11.91
C PHE A 79 1.68 12.04 10.54
N THR A 80 2.94 12.44 10.36
CA THR A 80 3.75 12.14 9.16
C THR A 80 3.86 10.64 8.93
N LEU A 81 4.22 9.85 9.96
CA LEU A 81 4.29 8.39 9.86
C LEU A 81 2.93 7.76 9.57
N SER A 82 1.85 8.28 10.16
CA SER A 82 0.49 7.76 9.96
C SER A 82 0.05 7.92 8.51
N LYS A 83 0.34 9.07 7.89
CA LYS A 83 0.08 9.33 6.46
C LYS A 83 0.87 8.37 5.57
N LEU A 84 2.17 8.21 5.83
CA LEU A 84 3.05 7.35 5.04
C LEU A 84 2.76 5.85 5.24
N SER A 85 2.14 5.48 6.36
CA SER A 85 1.72 4.11 6.65
C SER A 85 0.59 3.60 5.75
N LEU A 86 -0.02 4.51 4.98
CA LEU A 86 -0.91 4.16 3.87
C LEU A 86 -0.18 3.39 2.75
N PHE A 87 1.14 3.50 2.64
CA PHE A 87 1.92 2.67 1.72
C PHE A 87 2.15 1.28 2.35
N PRO A 88 1.61 0.20 1.75
CA PRO A 88 1.76 -1.14 2.30
C PRO A 88 3.18 -1.71 2.20
N SER A 89 3.98 -1.17 1.27
CA SER A 89 5.31 -1.66 0.95
C SER A 89 6.29 -0.49 0.78
N LEU A 90 7.01 -0.45 -0.33
CA LEU A 90 7.92 0.62 -0.71
C LEU A 90 7.17 1.77 -1.38
N PHE A 91 7.70 2.98 -1.25
CA PHE A 91 7.19 4.16 -1.93
C PHE A 91 8.35 5.07 -2.32
N SER A 92 8.16 5.83 -3.40
CA SER A 92 9.16 6.78 -3.87
C SER A 92 9.11 8.07 -3.04
N ASP A 93 10.18 8.84 -3.05
CA ASP A 93 10.21 10.17 -2.45
C ASP A 93 9.11 11.09 -3.03
N ASP A 94 8.81 10.98 -4.32
CA ASP A 94 7.73 11.75 -4.96
C ASP A 94 6.35 11.34 -4.43
N ALA A 95 6.14 10.06 -4.16
CA ALA A 95 4.93 9.57 -3.53
C ALA A 95 4.80 10.09 -2.08
N ALA A 96 5.92 10.17 -1.35
CA ALA A 96 5.94 10.76 -0.01
C ALA A 96 5.50 12.24 -0.05
N CYS A 97 6.10 13.04 -0.94
CA CYS A 97 5.72 14.44 -1.16
C CYS A 97 4.24 14.59 -1.50
N ALA A 98 3.72 13.79 -2.43
CA ALA A 98 2.33 13.85 -2.85
C ALA A 98 1.36 13.63 -1.68
N ILE A 99 1.65 12.66 -0.81
CA ILE A 99 0.81 12.33 0.35
C ILE A 99 0.92 13.37 1.46
N LEU A 100 2.14 13.77 1.80
CA LEU A 100 2.38 14.79 2.82
C LEU A 100 1.83 16.15 2.39
N GLY A 101 1.74 16.39 1.08
CA GLY A 101 1.30 17.65 0.47
C GLY A 101 2.33 18.76 0.64
N SER A 102 3.60 18.38 0.58
CA SER A 102 4.73 19.27 0.58
C SER A 102 5.60 18.98 -0.63
N SER A 103 6.10 20.02 -1.28
CA SER A 103 7.12 19.86 -2.31
C SER A 103 8.48 19.58 -1.68
N LYS A 104 9.42 19.01 -2.45
CA LYS A 104 10.81 18.81 -1.98
C LYS A 104 11.46 20.12 -1.54
N ILE A 105 11.13 21.20 -2.24
CA ILE A 105 11.63 22.56 -1.95
C ILE A 105 11.06 23.05 -0.63
N GLU A 106 9.74 22.95 -0.43
CA GLU A 106 9.08 23.34 0.83
C GLU A 106 9.63 22.58 2.03
N ARG A 107 9.96 21.29 1.87
CA ARG A 107 10.60 20.49 2.92
C ARG A 107 11.98 21.04 3.30
N VAL A 108 12.83 21.35 2.31
CA VAL A 108 14.19 21.87 2.54
C VAL A 108 14.20 23.26 3.19
N PHE A 109 13.22 24.10 2.88
CA PHE A 109 13.14 25.48 3.40
C PHE A 109 12.11 25.65 4.54
N SER A 110 11.64 24.55 5.12
CA SER A 110 10.72 24.54 6.25
C SER A 110 11.36 25.20 7.49
N GLU A 111 10.79 26.31 7.97
CA GLU A 111 11.22 26.97 9.21
C GLU A 111 11.03 26.09 10.46
N GLY A 112 10.18 25.06 10.37
CA GLY A 112 9.87 24.11 11.44
C GLY A 112 10.70 22.83 11.44
N GLY A 113 11.64 22.67 10.50
CA GLY A 113 12.29 21.40 10.19
C GLY A 113 11.41 20.52 9.28
N ASP A 114 12.00 19.52 8.63
CA ASP A 114 11.25 18.53 7.85
C ASP A 114 10.94 17.31 8.72
N GLU A 115 9.69 17.19 9.18
CA GLU A 115 9.31 16.05 10.02
C GLU A 115 9.46 14.70 9.29
N PHE A 116 9.54 14.69 7.96
CA PHE A 116 9.88 13.50 7.19
C PHE A 116 11.35 13.09 7.38
N ASP A 117 12.28 14.04 7.28
CA ASP A 117 13.70 13.80 7.54
C ASP A 117 13.95 13.41 9.01
N ASP A 118 13.22 14.02 9.95
CA ASP A 118 13.31 13.66 11.37
C ASP A 118 12.96 12.19 11.61
N VAL A 119 11.85 11.70 11.06
CA VAL A 119 11.46 10.29 11.25
C VAL A 119 12.37 9.31 10.50
N ILE A 120 13.03 9.75 9.42
CA ILE A 120 14.11 9.01 8.77
C ILE A 120 15.34 8.94 9.68
N ASN A 121 15.76 10.06 10.27
CA ASN A 121 16.91 10.14 11.16
C ASN A 121 16.73 9.32 12.44
N LEU A 122 15.47 9.16 12.89
CA LEU A 122 15.09 8.27 13.99
C LEU A 122 15.09 6.78 13.60
N GLY A 123 15.35 6.44 12.32
CA GLY A 123 15.38 5.06 11.83
C GLY A 123 13.99 4.42 11.73
N LEU A 124 12.92 5.22 11.62
CA LEU A 124 11.54 4.73 11.53
C LEU A 124 11.09 4.50 10.08
N ILE A 125 11.85 5.04 9.12
CA ILE A 125 11.66 4.85 7.70
C ILE A 125 12.98 4.41 7.09
N ASP A 126 12.99 3.25 6.45
CA ASP A 126 14.18 2.68 5.84
C ASP A 126 14.33 3.19 4.40
N LYS A 127 15.55 3.60 4.04
CA LYS A 127 15.93 3.76 2.63
C LYS A 127 16.14 2.38 2.01
N VAL A 128 15.41 2.08 0.94
CA VAL A 128 15.43 0.77 0.28
C VAL A 128 15.80 0.90 -1.19
N GLN A 129 16.26 -0.20 -1.79
CA GLN A 129 16.40 -0.30 -3.25
C GLN A 129 15.24 -1.12 -3.82
N PRO A 130 14.52 -0.60 -4.83
CA PRO A 130 13.46 -1.37 -5.47
C PRO A 130 14.05 -2.53 -6.28
N PRO A 131 13.31 -3.65 -6.43
CA PRO A 131 13.76 -4.79 -7.21
C PRO A 131 13.97 -4.42 -8.68
N CYS A 132 13.05 -3.66 -9.27
CA CYS A 132 13.12 -3.19 -10.65
C CYS A 132 14.25 -2.17 -10.84
N PHE A 133 15.13 -2.41 -11.80
CA PHE A 133 16.28 -1.55 -12.07
C PHE A 133 15.89 -0.15 -12.54
N GLY A 134 14.82 -0.04 -13.35
CA GLY A 134 14.33 1.25 -13.85
C GLY A 134 13.92 2.23 -12.75
N LEU A 135 13.60 1.73 -11.55
CA LEU A 135 13.22 2.55 -10.41
C LEU A 135 14.38 3.00 -9.54
N ARG A 136 15.57 2.42 -9.70
CA ARG A 136 16.73 2.68 -8.83
C ARG A 136 17.33 4.07 -9.00
N MET A 137 16.90 4.81 -10.03
CA MET A 137 17.23 6.22 -10.22
C MET A 137 16.57 7.14 -9.17
N ASN A 138 15.47 6.69 -8.58
CA ASN A 138 14.75 7.43 -7.55
C ASN A 138 15.15 6.97 -6.15
N VAL A 139 14.90 7.83 -5.16
CA VAL A 139 15.02 7.46 -3.74
C VAL A 139 13.73 6.76 -3.30
N TRP A 140 13.89 5.64 -2.61
CA TRP A 140 12.80 4.80 -2.14
C TRP A 140 12.87 4.58 -0.65
N TRP A 141 11.69 4.50 -0.07
CA TRP A 141 11.45 4.46 1.35
C TRP A 141 10.54 3.29 1.69
N ARG A 142 10.63 2.81 2.91
CA ARG A 142 9.75 1.78 3.45
C ARG A 142 9.47 2.05 4.93
N VAL A 143 8.20 1.98 5.31
CA VAL A 143 7.82 1.92 6.73
C VAL A 143 7.64 0.46 7.12
N ALA A 144 8.31 0.03 8.19
CA ALA A 144 8.16 -1.32 8.71
C ALA A 144 6.71 -1.59 9.16
N SER A 145 6.21 -2.81 8.95
CA SER A 145 4.82 -3.16 9.30
C SER A 145 4.51 -2.93 10.77
N ALA A 146 5.46 -3.17 11.68
CA ALA A 146 5.34 -2.88 13.11
C ALA A 146 4.98 -1.41 13.39
N ILE A 147 5.68 -0.50 12.72
CA ILE A 147 5.53 0.94 12.86
C ILE A 147 4.21 1.36 12.24
N ARG A 148 3.88 0.82 11.04
CA ARG A 148 2.61 1.06 10.37
C ARG A 148 1.43 0.67 11.26
N ASP A 149 1.41 -0.55 11.79
CA ASP A 149 0.33 -1.04 12.65
C ASP A 149 0.16 -0.19 13.92
N PHE A 150 1.25 0.37 14.45
CA PHE A 150 1.24 1.25 15.60
C PHE A 150 0.65 2.63 15.28
N CYS A 151 1.13 3.27 14.20
CA CYS A 151 0.78 4.66 13.92
C CYS A 151 -0.45 4.83 13.04
N PHE A 152 -0.86 3.83 12.26
CA PHE A 152 -1.93 3.96 11.27
C PHE A 152 -3.22 4.59 11.85
N LYS A 153 -3.61 4.25 13.08
CA LYS A 153 -4.82 4.78 13.72
C LYS A 153 -4.67 6.15 14.39
N ASN A 154 -3.45 6.69 14.44
CA ASN A 154 -3.16 7.99 15.04
C ASN A 154 -3.24 9.15 14.03
N VAL A 155 -3.77 8.90 12.82
CA VAL A 155 -4.05 9.96 11.85
C VAL A 155 -5.15 10.89 12.39
N GLU A 156 -4.98 12.19 12.20
CA GLU A 156 -6.03 13.16 12.51
C GLU A 156 -7.24 12.93 11.61
N LYS A 157 -8.42 12.71 12.22
CA LYS A 157 -9.64 12.34 11.49
C LYS A 157 -10.04 13.37 10.42
N SER A 158 -9.84 14.65 10.70
CA SER A 158 -10.16 15.77 9.79
C SER A 158 -9.36 15.77 8.50
N CYS A 159 -8.19 15.11 8.47
CA CYS A 159 -7.29 15.11 7.33
C CYS A 159 -7.38 13.84 6.48
N ILE A 160 -8.09 12.81 6.95
CA ILE A 160 -8.15 11.50 6.30
C ILE A 160 -8.58 11.62 4.85
N GLN A 161 -9.68 12.32 4.58
CA GLN A 161 -10.17 12.46 3.22
C GLN A 161 -9.14 13.11 2.29
N GLY A 162 -8.48 14.18 2.74
CA GLY A 162 -7.44 14.86 1.97
C GLY A 162 -6.26 13.95 1.66
N VAL A 163 -5.87 13.08 2.59
CA VAL A 163 -4.82 12.07 2.39
C VAL A 163 -5.26 11.02 1.36
N LEU A 164 -6.48 10.50 1.46
CA LEU A 164 -7.03 9.53 0.51
C LEU A 164 -7.13 10.11 -0.90
N ASP A 165 -7.60 11.35 -1.04
CA ASP A 165 -7.72 12.03 -2.33
C ASP A 165 -6.35 12.24 -3.00
N ARG A 166 -5.33 12.62 -2.23
CA ARG A 166 -3.94 12.72 -2.73
C ARG A 166 -3.38 11.37 -3.17
N TYR A 167 -3.68 10.30 -2.42
CA TYR A 167 -3.27 8.94 -2.77
C TYR A 167 -3.90 8.51 -4.10
N VAL A 168 -5.21 8.67 -4.24
CA VAL A 168 -5.93 8.36 -5.47
C VAL A 168 -5.38 9.16 -6.65
N LEU A 169 -5.17 10.46 -6.47
CA LEU A 169 -4.64 11.34 -7.52
C LEU A 169 -3.23 10.92 -7.98
N TYR A 170 -2.32 10.68 -7.03
CA TYR A 170 -0.95 10.26 -7.34
C TYR A 170 -0.94 8.96 -8.13
N PHE A 171 -1.66 7.94 -7.67
CA PHE A 171 -1.66 6.66 -8.37
C PHE A 171 -2.44 6.70 -9.69
N GLN A 172 -3.48 7.52 -9.81
CA GLN A 172 -4.14 7.74 -11.10
C GLN A 172 -3.14 8.28 -12.14
N GLN A 173 -2.32 9.27 -11.78
CA GLN A 173 -1.28 9.80 -12.67
C GLN A 173 -0.22 8.74 -13.00
N LEU A 174 0.24 8.01 -11.98
CA LEU A 174 1.23 6.95 -12.16
C LEU A 174 0.74 5.87 -13.14
N ILE A 175 -0.49 5.39 -12.98
CA ILE A 175 -1.07 4.34 -13.84
C ILE A 175 -1.27 4.86 -15.26
N THR A 176 -1.70 6.11 -15.41
CA THR A 176 -1.84 6.75 -16.72
C THR A 176 -0.48 6.76 -17.45
N ASN A 177 0.57 7.23 -16.78
CA ASN A 177 1.92 7.24 -17.31
C ASN A 177 2.43 5.83 -17.67
N LEU A 178 2.19 4.84 -16.79
CA LEU A 178 2.59 3.45 -17.06
C LEU A 178 1.88 2.89 -18.30
N ARG A 179 0.58 3.18 -18.46
CA ARG A 179 -0.18 2.74 -19.62
C ARG A 179 0.30 3.41 -20.90
N GLU A 180 0.49 4.73 -20.89
CA GLU A 180 1.02 5.48 -22.03
C GLU A 180 2.40 4.95 -22.46
N GLN A 181 3.28 4.65 -21.49
CA GLN A 181 4.57 4.02 -21.76
C GLN A 181 4.41 2.63 -22.39
N ALA A 182 3.52 1.79 -21.85
CA ALA A 182 3.23 0.48 -22.42
C ALA A 182 2.71 0.59 -23.87
N GLU A 183 1.78 1.50 -24.14
CA GLU A 183 1.20 1.74 -25.47
C GLU A 183 2.24 2.27 -26.46
N LEU A 184 3.10 3.19 -26.05
CA LEU A 184 4.20 3.70 -26.89
C LEU A 184 5.14 2.57 -27.32
N PHE A 185 5.55 1.69 -26.40
CA PHE A 185 6.44 0.57 -26.75
C PHE A 185 5.76 -0.50 -27.62
N LEU A 186 4.44 -0.65 -27.53
CA LEU A 186 3.66 -1.51 -28.41
C LEU A 186 3.47 -0.87 -29.80
N GLY A 187 3.23 0.44 -29.88
CA GLY A 187 2.98 1.21 -31.10
C GLY A 187 4.22 1.47 -31.97
N VAL A 188 5.42 1.51 -31.38
CA VAL A 188 6.70 1.56 -32.12
C VAL A 188 6.93 0.28 -32.96
N GLY A 189 6.10 -0.75 -32.79
CA GLY A 189 6.14 -2.00 -33.52
C GLY A 189 5.77 -1.95 -35.01
N ASP A 190 5.06 -0.93 -35.50
CA ASP A 190 4.56 -0.97 -36.90
C ASP A 190 5.48 -0.28 -37.92
N GLN A 191 6.58 0.35 -37.49
CA GLN A 191 7.55 0.95 -38.41
C GLN A 191 8.72 0.00 -38.68
N LYS A 192 8.61 -0.75 -39.80
CA LYS A 192 9.70 -1.43 -40.54
C LYS A 192 10.79 -2.13 -39.68
N LEU A 193 10.44 -3.24 -39.04
CA LEU A 193 11.37 -4.10 -38.27
C LEU A 193 11.62 -5.48 -38.92
N SER A 194 11.24 -5.68 -40.18
CA SER A 194 11.24 -6.98 -40.86
C SER A 194 12.62 -7.63 -41.01
N GLU A 195 13.72 -6.88 -40.87
CA GLU A 195 15.09 -7.39 -41.08
C GLU A 195 16.00 -7.36 -39.84
N GLN A 196 15.45 -7.26 -38.63
CA GLN A 196 16.27 -7.27 -37.41
C GLN A 196 16.41 -8.65 -36.77
N SER A 197 17.59 -8.90 -36.18
CA SER A 197 17.87 -10.13 -35.42
C SER A 197 16.92 -10.29 -34.22
N PRO A 198 16.64 -11.53 -33.78
CA PRO A 198 15.78 -11.79 -32.62
C PRO A 198 16.20 -11.03 -31.36
N PHE A 199 17.52 -10.88 -31.13
CA PHE A 199 18.06 -10.10 -30.02
C PHE A 199 17.75 -8.60 -30.14
N LYS A 200 17.90 -8.00 -31.33
CA LYS A 200 17.52 -6.60 -31.55
C LYS A 200 16.01 -6.38 -31.39
N LYS A 201 15.18 -7.33 -31.85
CA LYS A 201 13.72 -7.32 -31.61
C LYS A 201 13.40 -7.42 -30.10
N TYR A 202 14.12 -8.25 -29.35
CA TYR A 202 13.96 -8.37 -27.90
C TYR A 202 14.32 -7.06 -27.18
N VAL A 203 15.49 -6.49 -27.47
CA VAL A 203 15.98 -5.25 -26.85
C VAL A 203 15.10 -4.04 -27.20
N GLN A 204 14.59 -3.96 -28.44
CA GLN A 204 13.80 -2.80 -28.90
C GLN A 204 12.32 -2.88 -28.54
N ARG A 205 11.74 -4.09 -28.36
CA ARG A 205 10.30 -4.23 -28.04
C ARG A 205 10.01 -4.86 -26.69
N GLN A 206 10.64 -5.99 -26.37
CA GLN A 206 10.23 -6.80 -25.22
C GLN A 206 10.85 -6.29 -23.92
N ALA A 207 12.12 -5.87 -23.92
CA ALA A 207 12.78 -5.37 -22.73
C ALA A 207 12.12 -4.10 -22.14
N PRO A 208 11.73 -3.08 -22.93
CA PRO A 208 11.06 -1.89 -22.38
C PRO A 208 9.65 -2.18 -21.85
N VAL A 209 8.88 -3.00 -22.56
CA VAL A 209 7.53 -3.43 -22.11
C VAL A 209 7.63 -4.24 -20.82
N GLN A 210 8.62 -5.13 -20.72
CA GLN A 210 8.87 -5.91 -19.51
C GLN A 210 9.24 -5.01 -18.33
N GLN A 211 10.03 -3.95 -18.56
CA GLN A 211 10.31 -2.95 -17.52
C GLN A 211 9.02 -2.30 -17.01
N VAL A 212 8.11 -1.85 -17.90
CA VAL A 212 6.83 -1.25 -17.47
C VAL A 212 6.00 -2.23 -16.62
N TYR A 213 6.01 -3.52 -16.94
CA TYR A 213 5.35 -4.52 -16.10
C TYR A 213 6.04 -4.74 -14.75
N GLU A 214 7.37 -4.72 -14.70
CA GLU A 214 8.12 -4.76 -13.44
C GLU A 214 7.85 -3.53 -12.57
N LEU A 215 7.68 -2.35 -13.18
CA LEU A 215 7.25 -1.13 -12.50
C LEU A 215 5.87 -1.33 -11.87
N PHE A 216 4.92 -1.86 -12.64
CA PHE A 216 3.57 -2.16 -12.16
C PHE A 216 3.61 -3.14 -10.99
N LEU A 217 4.33 -4.25 -11.12
CA LEU A 217 4.47 -5.27 -10.06
C LEU A 217 5.11 -4.71 -8.78
N THR A 218 6.08 -3.80 -8.93
CA THR A 218 6.72 -3.15 -7.78
C THR A 218 5.72 -2.32 -6.97
N TYR A 219 4.73 -1.71 -7.62
CA TYR A 219 3.66 -0.94 -6.99
C TYR A 219 2.36 -1.74 -6.72
N SER A 220 2.29 -3.02 -7.10
CA SER A 220 1.07 -3.83 -6.99
C SER A 220 0.40 -3.77 -5.61
N PRO A 221 1.12 -3.86 -4.48
CA PRO A 221 0.52 -3.70 -3.15
C PRO A 221 -0.16 -2.34 -2.96
N CYS A 222 0.40 -1.26 -3.52
CA CYS A 222 -0.20 0.07 -3.46
C CYS A 222 -1.45 0.18 -4.35
N PHE A 223 -1.46 -0.50 -5.50
CA PHE A 223 -2.66 -0.59 -6.34
C PHE A 223 -3.80 -1.36 -5.67
N GLU A 224 -3.49 -2.39 -4.88
CA GLU A 224 -4.51 -3.06 -4.06
C GLU A 224 -5.14 -2.08 -3.06
N VAL A 225 -4.33 -1.26 -2.37
CA VAL A 225 -4.84 -0.22 -1.45
C VAL A 225 -5.68 0.80 -2.22
N LEU A 226 -5.25 1.22 -3.41
CA LEU A 226 -6.04 2.11 -4.27
C LEU A 226 -7.41 1.53 -4.59
N LEU A 227 -7.47 0.26 -5.02
CA LEU A 227 -8.73 -0.41 -5.32
C LEU A 227 -9.63 -0.55 -4.07
N LYS A 228 -9.05 -0.82 -2.89
CA LYS A 228 -9.78 -0.80 -1.62
C LYS A 228 -10.37 0.59 -1.33
N ILE A 229 -9.58 1.66 -1.51
CA ILE A 229 -10.07 3.04 -1.33
C ILE A 229 -11.27 3.29 -2.26
N ILE A 230 -11.15 2.93 -3.54
CA ILE A 230 -12.24 3.12 -4.51
C ILE A 230 -13.47 2.30 -4.11
N LYS A 231 -13.32 1.01 -3.77
CA LYS A 231 -14.42 0.14 -3.30
C LYS A 231 -15.18 0.78 -2.14
N LEU A 232 -14.43 1.27 -1.17
CA LEU A 232 -14.95 1.90 0.04
C LEU A 232 -15.64 3.23 -0.27
N GLN A 233 -15.08 4.05 -1.17
CA GLN A 233 -15.69 5.29 -1.63
C GLN A 233 -16.97 5.07 -2.45
N LEU A 234 -17.09 3.97 -3.20
CA LEU A 234 -18.33 3.62 -3.90
C LEU A 234 -19.44 3.19 -2.94
N SER A 235 -19.07 2.68 -1.76
CA SER A 235 -19.98 2.28 -0.68
C SER A 235 -20.29 3.43 0.29
N ASP A 236 -19.85 4.65 -0.02
CA ASP A 236 -20.01 5.83 0.84
C ASP A 236 -21.46 6.35 0.79
N PRO A 237 -22.17 6.44 1.93
CA PRO A 237 -23.59 6.82 1.97
C PRO A 237 -23.85 8.31 1.73
N ARG A 238 -22.80 9.13 1.62
CA ARG A 238 -22.95 10.58 1.46
C ARG A 238 -23.57 10.95 0.09
N PRO A 239 -24.69 11.70 0.07
CA PRO A 239 -25.34 12.14 -1.15
C PRO A 239 -24.50 13.22 -1.84
N THR A 240 -23.59 12.79 -2.71
CA THR A 240 -22.98 13.57 -3.81
C THR A 240 -22.65 15.06 -3.55
N THR A 241 -21.44 15.30 -3.06
CA THR A 241 -20.46 16.23 -3.72
C THR A 241 -19.28 15.47 -4.34
N ARG A 242 -19.20 14.16 -4.08
CA ARG A 242 -18.14 13.25 -4.53
C ARG A 242 -18.43 12.55 -5.86
N GLY A 243 -19.29 13.12 -6.72
CA GLY A 243 -19.66 12.59 -8.06
C GLY A 243 -18.49 12.35 -9.02
N LYS A 244 -17.27 12.78 -8.66
CA LYS A 244 -16.01 12.41 -9.33
C LYS A 244 -15.51 11.01 -8.98
N GLY A 245 -16.02 10.35 -7.93
CA GLY A 245 -15.59 9.02 -7.48
C GLY A 245 -15.89 7.92 -8.50
N MET A 246 -17.07 7.95 -9.11
CA MET A 246 -17.41 7.02 -10.20
C MET A 246 -16.60 7.30 -11.47
N GLU A 247 -16.48 8.56 -11.91
CA GLU A 247 -15.72 8.90 -13.13
C GLU A 247 -14.20 8.67 -12.98
N ARG A 248 -13.62 9.07 -11.84
CA ARG A 248 -12.21 8.79 -11.51
C ARG A 248 -12.00 7.29 -11.32
N GLY A 249 -12.93 6.61 -10.65
CA GLY A 249 -12.94 5.15 -10.51
C GLY A 249 -12.94 4.46 -11.87
N LEU A 250 -13.80 4.86 -12.80
CA LEU A 250 -13.83 4.35 -14.17
C LEU A 250 -12.49 4.55 -14.86
N LYS A 251 -11.94 5.77 -14.86
CA LYS A 251 -10.64 6.05 -15.48
C LYS A 251 -9.54 5.18 -14.86
N ILE A 252 -9.49 5.06 -13.53
CA ILE A 252 -8.49 4.22 -12.87
C ILE A 252 -8.65 2.76 -13.30
N ILE A 253 -9.87 2.22 -13.28
CA ILE A 253 -10.17 0.84 -13.70
C ILE A 253 -9.80 0.59 -15.16
N GLU A 254 -10.12 1.52 -16.06
CA GLU A 254 -9.73 1.43 -17.47
C GLU A 254 -8.22 1.35 -17.64
N HIS A 255 -7.44 2.23 -17.00
CA HIS A 255 -5.99 2.20 -17.15
C HIS A 255 -5.35 0.99 -16.44
N ILE A 256 -5.87 0.59 -15.27
CA ILE A 256 -5.40 -0.60 -14.56
C ILE A 256 -5.68 -1.88 -15.36
N SER A 257 -6.80 -1.96 -16.11
CA SER A 257 -7.19 -3.15 -16.86
C SER A 257 -6.14 -3.59 -17.90
N ALA A 258 -5.32 -2.67 -18.41
CA ALA A 258 -4.20 -2.97 -19.30
C ALA A 258 -3.15 -3.91 -18.68
N PHE A 259 -3.14 -4.01 -17.34
CA PHE A 259 -2.24 -4.83 -16.55
C PHE A 259 -2.92 -6.06 -15.94
N GLY A 260 -4.14 -6.40 -16.36
CA GLY A 260 -4.93 -7.48 -15.74
C GLY A 260 -4.24 -8.85 -15.78
N LYS A 261 -3.40 -9.13 -16.79
CA LYS A 261 -2.64 -10.39 -16.89
C LYS A 261 -1.58 -10.55 -15.79
N GLN A 262 -1.22 -9.46 -15.12
CA GLN A 262 -0.19 -9.39 -14.10
C GLN A 262 -0.79 -9.39 -12.69
N PHE A 263 -2.11 -9.42 -12.54
CA PHE A 263 -2.75 -9.43 -11.23
C PHE A 263 -2.55 -10.79 -10.56
N GLN A 264 -2.27 -10.72 -9.26
CA GLN A 264 -2.47 -11.87 -8.40
C GLN A 264 -3.98 -12.10 -8.24
N GLU A 265 -4.38 -13.32 -7.90
CA GLU A 265 -5.79 -13.71 -7.78
C GLU A 265 -6.58 -12.77 -6.84
N SER A 266 -6.01 -12.42 -5.69
CA SER A 266 -6.60 -11.47 -4.73
C SER A 266 -6.86 -10.09 -5.34
N MET A 267 -5.92 -9.57 -6.13
CA MET A 267 -6.05 -8.28 -6.80
C MET A 267 -7.07 -8.34 -7.95
N GLN A 268 -7.14 -9.46 -8.65
CA GLN A 268 -8.12 -9.68 -9.72
C GLN A 268 -9.55 -9.71 -9.17
N THR A 269 -9.80 -10.44 -8.08
CA THR A 269 -11.11 -10.44 -7.42
C THR A 269 -11.52 -9.04 -6.98
N LEU A 270 -10.61 -8.31 -6.32
CA LEU A 270 -10.88 -6.94 -5.89
C LEU A 270 -11.14 -6.00 -7.09
N PHE A 271 -10.38 -6.15 -8.17
CA PHE A 271 -10.60 -5.40 -9.40
C PHE A 271 -11.98 -5.65 -9.99
N ASP A 272 -12.42 -6.91 -10.06
CA ASP A 272 -13.72 -7.28 -10.61
C ASP A 272 -14.87 -6.72 -9.77
N GLU A 273 -14.77 -6.79 -8.44
CA GLU A 273 -15.73 -6.18 -7.51
C GLU A 273 -15.83 -4.66 -7.72
N VAL A 274 -14.69 -3.97 -7.83
CA VAL A 274 -14.68 -2.52 -8.07
C VAL A 274 -15.24 -2.20 -9.44
N ASN A 275 -14.81 -2.90 -10.49
CA ASN A 275 -15.29 -2.71 -11.86
C ASN A 275 -16.81 -2.90 -11.95
N GLN A 276 -17.36 -3.92 -11.27
CA GLN A 276 -18.80 -4.13 -11.17
C GLN A 276 -19.47 -2.96 -10.43
N GLY A 277 -18.97 -2.60 -9.24
CA GLY A 277 -19.56 -1.53 -8.42
C GLY A 277 -19.56 -0.16 -9.10
N VAL A 278 -18.50 0.15 -9.87
CA VAL A 278 -18.41 1.38 -10.65
C VAL A 278 -19.41 1.37 -11.82
N ARG A 279 -19.59 0.22 -12.50
CA ARG A 279 -20.49 0.09 -13.67
C ARG A 279 -21.97 0.07 -13.30
N THR A 280 -22.34 -0.63 -12.24
CA THR A 280 -23.75 -0.83 -11.87
C THR A 280 -24.28 0.26 -10.94
N GLY A 281 -23.38 0.99 -10.28
CA GLY A 281 -23.71 1.81 -9.12
C GLY A 281 -24.04 0.93 -7.91
N LEU A 282 -23.44 1.20 -6.76
CA LEU A 282 -23.79 0.51 -5.52
C LEU A 282 -25.02 1.18 -4.88
N LYS A 283 -26.02 0.38 -4.51
CA LYS A 283 -27.10 0.84 -3.64
C LYS A 283 -26.52 1.01 -2.24
N VAL A 284 -26.36 2.25 -1.80
CA VAL A 284 -25.85 2.53 -0.46
C VAL A 284 -26.99 2.80 0.49
N GLU A 285 -27.06 2.02 1.56
CA GLU A 285 -27.98 2.28 2.68
C GLU A 285 -27.53 3.55 3.40
N LYS A 286 -28.48 4.47 3.65
CA LYS A 286 -28.17 5.69 4.39
C LYS A 286 -27.79 5.33 5.82
N VAL A 287 -26.56 5.67 6.20
CA VAL A 287 -26.08 5.57 7.59
C VAL A 287 -26.05 6.97 8.18
N GLN A 288 -26.68 7.17 9.34
CA GLN A 288 -26.55 8.41 10.11
C GLN A 288 -25.25 8.37 10.92
N MET A 289 -24.19 8.96 10.38
CA MET A 289 -22.91 9.21 11.05
C MET A 289 -22.37 10.56 10.57
N ASP A 290 -21.64 11.26 11.43
CA ASP A 290 -20.94 12.48 11.04
C ASP A 290 -19.83 12.16 10.01
N GLU A 291 -19.55 13.12 9.12
CA GLU A 291 -18.63 12.91 7.98
C GLU A 291 -17.22 12.49 8.41
N ILE A 292 -16.73 13.07 9.51
CA ILE A 292 -15.40 12.80 10.06
C ILE A 292 -15.28 11.34 10.55
N ASP A 293 -16.36 10.80 11.11
CA ASP A 293 -16.38 9.42 11.59
C ASP A 293 -16.56 8.40 10.46
N LEU A 294 -17.26 8.78 9.38
CA LEU A 294 -17.28 8.00 8.13
C LEU A 294 -15.88 7.90 7.53
N ASP A 295 -15.15 9.02 7.42
CA ASP A 295 -13.78 9.02 6.90
C ASP A 295 -12.84 8.16 7.77
N TYR A 296 -12.95 8.27 9.10
CA TYR A 296 -12.19 7.43 10.02
C TYR A 296 -12.53 5.94 9.90
N LYS A 297 -13.81 5.60 9.67
CA LYS A 297 -14.24 4.21 9.44
C LYS A 297 -13.66 3.66 8.15
N LEU A 298 -13.69 4.42 7.06
CA LEU A 298 -13.07 4.05 5.78
C LEU A 298 -11.56 3.79 5.96
N TRP A 299 -10.87 4.70 6.66
CA TRP A 299 -9.46 4.56 6.96
C TRP A 299 -9.15 3.27 7.72
N CYS A 300 -9.89 2.99 8.79
CA CYS A 300 -9.69 1.78 9.59
C CYS A 300 -9.86 0.48 8.80
N GLN A 301 -10.64 0.48 7.70
CA GLN A 301 -10.93 -0.70 6.89
C GLN A 301 -9.84 -1.01 5.84
N LEU A 302 -8.86 -0.14 5.61
CA LEU A 302 -7.88 -0.32 4.52
C LEU A 302 -6.93 -1.51 4.73
N PHE A 303 -6.61 -1.84 5.98
CA PHE A 303 -5.64 -2.88 6.36
C PHE A 303 -6.23 -3.97 7.27
N ILE A 304 -7.56 -4.10 7.27
CA ILE A 304 -8.30 -5.20 7.91
C ILE A 304 -8.58 -6.27 6.86
#